data_AF-A0AAI8C6J1-F1
#
_entry.id   AF-A0AAI8C6J1-F1
#
_cell.length_a   1.000
_cell.length_b   1.000
_cell.length_c   1.000
_cell.angle_alpha   90.00
_cell.angle_beta   90.00
_cell.angle_gamma   90.00
#
_symmetry.space_group_name_H-M   'P 1'
#
loop_
_entity.id
_entity.type
_entity.pdbx_description
1 polymer ?
#
loop_
_entity_poly.entity_id
_entity_poly.type
_entity_poly.pdbx_seq_one_letter_code
_entity_poly.pdbx_strand_id
1 'polypeptide(L)'
;MNVNFYKDLHTRELTRKKELDDSLNMPITILSLLVALNGILIKEYLSFISNNWVFYLFFTGVLVICGAIFFLIKSMGSLFVNLNYNYFGYPNEILDFENKLNDYNKEAKKSERVNVENEFKKEFVRISTSNKKINDKRADNLHYCRSCLVIAVSISVALLICLLIKTL
;
A
#
# COMPACT_ATOMS: atom_id res chain seq x y z
N MET A 1 -2.37 24.03 20.66
CA MET A 1 -2.15 23.57 19.27
C MET A 1 -3.39 23.89 18.44
N ASN A 2 -3.23 24.54 17.28
CA ASN A 2 -4.33 25.01 16.43
C ASN A 2 -4.97 23.83 15.65
N VAL A 3 -6.28 23.85 15.39
CA VAL A 3 -6.97 22.85 14.55
C VAL A 3 -6.31 22.62 13.19
N ASN A 4 -5.73 23.67 12.60
CA ASN A 4 -5.02 23.60 11.32
C ASN A 4 -3.89 22.57 11.34
N PHE A 5 -3.15 22.43 12.44
CA PHE A 5 -2.11 21.42 12.56
C PHE A 5 -2.67 19.99 12.39
N TYR A 6 -3.83 19.71 12.99
CA TYR A 6 -4.44 18.38 12.91
C TYR A 6 -5.09 18.12 11.56
N LYS A 7 -5.61 19.17 10.93
CA LYS A 7 -6.06 19.13 9.53
C LYS A 7 -4.89 18.80 8.60
N ASP A 8 -3.73 19.43 8.79
CA ASP A 8 -2.54 19.18 7.97
C ASP A 8 -2.04 17.74 8.12
N LEU A 9 -2.08 17.18 9.34
CA LEU A 9 -1.81 15.75 9.56
C LEU A 9 -2.78 14.85 8.79
N HIS A 10 -4.08 15.18 8.81
CA HIS A 10 -5.07 14.42 8.05
C HIS A 10 -4.81 14.49 6.54
N THR A 11 -4.57 15.68 6.00
CA THR A 11 -4.26 15.90 4.58
C THR A 11 -2.98 15.16 4.17
N ARG A 12 -1.97 15.12 5.05
CA ARG A 12 -0.75 14.33 4.82
C ARG A 12 -1.04 12.85 4.67
N GLU A 13 -1.90 12.27 5.52
CA GLU A 13 -2.24 10.84 5.41
C GLU A 13 -3.09 10.53 4.15
N LEU A 14 -3.91 11.46 3.68
CA LEU A 14 -4.58 11.33 2.38
C LEU A 14 -3.59 11.42 1.21
N THR A 15 -2.58 12.26 1.32
CA THR A 15 -1.50 12.38 0.32
C THR A 15 -0.69 11.08 0.26
N ARG A 16 -0.30 10.54 1.42
CA ARG A 16 0.41 9.24 1.51
C ARG A 16 -0.38 8.09 0.89
N LYS A 17 -1.71 8.08 1.02
CA LYS A 17 -2.56 7.09 0.35
C LYS A 17 -2.36 7.15 -1.17
N LYS A 18 -2.43 8.35 -1.75
CA LYS A 18 -2.24 8.55 -3.19
C LYS A 18 -0.83 8.14 -3.64
N GLU A 19 0.19 8.55 -2.91
CA GLU A 19 1.58 8.16 -3.20
C GLU A 19 1.75 6.63 -3.19
N LEU A 20 1.12 5.94 -2.24
CA LEU A 20 1.12 4.47 -2.19
C LEU A 20 0.41 3.87 -3.41
N ASP A 21 -0.74 4.41 -3.81
CA ASP A 21 -1.48 3.96 -5.00
C ASP A 21 -0.63 4.14 -6.27
N ASP A 22 -0.02 5.31 -6.45
CA ASP A 22 0.83 5.63 -7.60
C ASP A 22 2.06 4.71 -7.67
N SER A 23 2.58 4.33 -6.50
CA SER A 23 3.79 3.51 -6.39
C SER A 23 3.61 2.02 -6.70
N LEU A 24 2.38 1.56 -6.95
CA LEU A 24 2.05 0.20 -7.37
C LEU A 24 2.43 -0.09 -8.82
N ASN A 25 2.47 0.94 -9.67
CA ASN A 25 2.68 0.80 -11.12
C ASN A 25 4.01 0.12 -11.45
N MET A 26 5.09 0.49 -10.76
CA MET A 26 6.42 -0.07 -11.00
C MET A 26 6.48 -1.56 -10.65
N PRO A 27 6.06 -2.02 -9.45
CA PRO A 27 5.95 -3.45 -9.14
C PRO A 27 5.13 -4.25 -10.16
N ILE A 28 3.97 -3.75 -10.57
CA ILE A 28 3.12 -4.41 -11.58
C ILE A 28 3.89 -4.58 -12.89
N THR A 29 4.54 -3.52 -13.36
CA THR A 29 5.32 -3.54 -14.61
C THR A 29 6.45 -4.58 -14.55
N ILE A 30 7.22 -4.60 -13.46
CA ILE A 30 8.31 -5.56 -13.29
C ILE A 30 7.77 -7.00 -13.22
N LEU A 31 6.66 -7.23 -12.50
CA LEU A 31 6.02 -8.54 -12.46
C LEU A 31 5.60 -9.02 -13.85
N SER A 32 4.97 -8.15 -14.65
CA SER A 32 4.57 -8.48 -16.02
C SER A 32 5.77 -8.90 -16.88
N LEU A 33 6.88 -8.17 -16.78
CA LEU A 33 8.12 -8.50 -17.50
C LEU A 33 8.71 -9.83 -17.03
N LEU A 34 8.74 -10.07 -15.71
CA LEU A 34 9.24 -11.33 -15.15
C LEU A 34 8.39 -12.52 -15.59
N VAL A 35 7.06 -12.40 -15.56
CA VAL A 35 6.16 -13.47 -16.00
C VAL A 35 6.37 -13.76 -17.49
N ALA A 36 6.46 -12.72 -18.33
CA ALA A 36 6.73 -12.88 -19.76
C ALA A 36 8.08 -13.57 -20.02
N LEU A 37 9.15 -13.12 -19.35
CA LEU A 37 10.48 -13.69 -19.47
C LEU A 37 10.50 -15.18 -19.07
N ASN A 38 9.92 -15.52 -17.91
CA ASN A 38 9.85 -16.90 -17.46
C ASN A 38 8.99 -17.77 -18.40
N GLY A 39 7.93 -17.22 -18.99
CA GLY A 39 7.13 -17.89 -20.01
C GLY A 39 7.95 -18.23 -21.27
N ILE A 40 8.79 -17.31 -21.74
CA ILE A 40 9.71 -17.54 -22.86
C ILE A 40 10.73 -18.63 -22.50
N LEU A 41 11.35 -18.55 -21.31
CA LEU A 41 12.31 -19.54 -20.84
C LEU A 41 11.71 -20.95 -20.81
N ILE A 42 10.48 -21.12 -20.32
CA ILE A 42 9.79 -22.41 -20.32
C ILE A 42 9.55 -22.90 -21.75
N LYS A 43 9.10 -22.02 -22.64
CA LYS A 43 8.71 -22.40 -24.01
C LYS A 43 9.91 -22.79 -24.87
N GLU A 44 10.99 -22.03 -24.82
CA GLU A 44 12.12 -22.17 -25.75
C GLU A 44 13.29 -22.96 -25.16
N TYR A 45 13.43 -22.98 -23.83
CA TYR A 45 14.60 -23.51 -23.14
C TYR A 45 14.27 -24.55 -22.08
N LEU A 46 13.20 -25.33 -22.30
CA LEU A 46 12.75 -26.36 -21.35
C LEU A 46 13.87 -27.34 -20.98
N SER A 47 14.67 -27.79 -21.96
CA SER A 47 15.79 -28.72 -21.73
C SER A 47 16.91 -28.13 -20.87
N PHE A 48 17.09 -26.80 -20.90
CA PHE A 48 18.00 -26.09 -20.01
C PHE A 48 17.43 -26.04 -18.59
N ILE A 49 16.15 -25.72 -18.45
CA ILE A 49 15.47 -25.68 -17.15
C ILE A 49 15.43 -27.06 -16.49
N SER A 50 15.29 -28.14 -17.27
CA SER A 50 15.26 -29.51 -16.74
C SER A 50 16.58 -29.99 -16.11
N ASN A 51 17.67 -29.23 -16.22
CA ASN A 51 18.88 -29.52 -15.47
C ASN A 51 18.62 -29.32 -13.96
N ASN A 52 18.96 -30.30 -13.11
CA ASN A 52 18.62 -30.31 -11.68
C ASN A 52 18.87 -28.98 -10.96
N TRP A 53 20.06 -28.39 -11.07
CA TRP A 53 20.36 -27.15 -10.33
C TRP A 53 19.66 -25.92 -10.95
N VAL A 54 19.51 -25.88 -12.27
CA VAL A 54 18.78 -24.82 -12.98
C VAL A 54 17.30 -24.88 -12.62
N PHE A 55 16.74 -26.08 -12.54
CA PHE A 55 15.35 -26.30 -12.13
C PHE A 55 15.10 -25.73 -10.74
N TYR A 56 15.96 -26.03 -9.74
CA TYR A 56 15.80 -25.49 -8.40
C TYR A 56 15.93 -23.97 -8.36
N LEU A 57 16.86 -23.38 -9.12
CA LEU A 57 17.01 -21.94 -9.21
C LEU A 57 15.78 -21.27 -9.86
N PHE A 58 15.29 -21.83 -10.96
CA PHE A 58 14.08 -21.40 -11.65
C PHE A 58 12.86 -21.48 -10.74
N PHE A 59 12.65 -22.63 -10.09
CA PHE A 59 11.54 -22.85 -9.17
C PHE A 59 11.59 -21.88 -7.98
N THR A 60 12.78 -21.61 -7.44
CA THR A 60 12.98 -20.59 -6.40
C THR A 60 12.57 -19.21 -6.91
N GLY A 61 12.93 -18.86 -8.15
CA GLY A 61 12.49 -17.62 -8.79
C GLY A 61 10.96 -17.50 -8.88
N VAL A 62 10.29 -18.58 -9.28
CA VAL A 62 8.81 -18.63 -9.33
C VAL A 62 8.20 -18.43 -7.94
N LEU A 63 8.72 -19.08 -6.91
CA LEU A 63 8.24 -18.89 -5.53
C LEU A 63 8.40 -17.45 -5.05
N VAL A 64 9.52 -16.81 -5.37
CA VAL A 64 9.77 -15.40 -5.03
C VAL A 64 8.80 -14.47 -5.77
N ILE A 65 8.50 -14.75 -7.06
CA ILE A 65 7.48 -14.01 -7.83
C ILE A 65 6.11 -14.15 -7.18
N CYS A 66 5.70 -15.36 -6.78
CA CYS A 66 4.46 -15.59 -6.05
C CYS A 66 4.43 -14.80 -4.73
N GLY A 67 5.54 -14.74 -4.00
CA GLY A 67 5.70 -13.90 -2.81
C GLY A 67 5.51 -12.41 -3.11
N ALA A 68 6.12 -11.91 -4.18
CA ALA A 68 5.96 -10.52 -4.61
C ALA A 68 4.48 -10.20 -4.94
N ILE A 69 3.79 -11.08 -5.66
CA ILE A 69 2.36 -10.94 -5.99
C ILE A 69 1.52 -10.91 -4.71
N PHE A 70 1.79 -11.82 -3.77
CA PHE A 70 1.06 -11.88 -2.50
C PHE A 70 1.19 -10.57 -1.69
N PHE A 71 2.41 -10.04 -1.56
CA PHE A 71 2.63 -8.77 -0.87
C PHE A 71 2.07 -7.56 -1.62
N LEU A 72 2.12 -7.58 -2.96
CA LEU A 72 1.49 -6.55 -3.79
C LEU A 72 -0.02 -6.50 -3.55
N ILE A 73 -0.69 -7.64 -3.62
CA ILE A 73 -2.12 -7.76 -3.34
C ILE A 73 -2.45 -7.24 -1.94
N LYS A 74 -1.65 -7.59 -0.92
CA LYS A 74 -1.83 -7.08 0.45
C LYS A 74 -1.68 -5.56 0.53
N SER A 75 -0.75 -4.97 -0.22
CA SER A 75 -0.54 -3.52 -0.26
C SER A 75 -1.71 -2.75 -0.90
N MET A 76 -2.48 -3.40 -1.78
CA MET A 76 -3.69 -2.82 -2.40
C MET A 76 -4.90 -2.79 -1.45
N GLY A 77 -4.89 -3.57 -0.37
CA GLY A 77 -5.98 -3.57 0.61
C GLY A 77 -7.32 -4.12 0.12
N SER A 78 -7.35 -4.85 -0.99
CA SER A 78 -8.61 -5.25 -1.65
C SER A 78 -9.05 -6.68 -1.39
N LEU A 79 -8.13 -7.63 -1.16
CA LEU A 79 -8.48 -9.06 -1.20
C LEU A 79 -8.77 -9.72 0.15
N PHE A 80 -8.21 -9.23 1.27
CA PHE A 80 -8.38 -9.90 2.60
C PHE A 80 -8.43 -8.96 3.82
N VAL A 81 -8.23 -7.66 3.64
CA VAL A 81 -8.24 -6.67 4.73
C VAL A 81 -9.01 -5.47 4.21
N ASN A 82 -10.25 -5.30 4.64
CA ASN A 82 -11.05 -4.15 4.23
C ASN A 82 -10.44 -2.87 4.82
N LEU A 83 -9.59 -2.18 4.06
CA LEU A 83 -8.94 -0.94 4.49
C LEU A 83 -9.94 0.22 4.31
N ASN A 84 -10.86 0.33 5.26
CA ASN A 84 -11.80 1.45 5.30
C ASN A 84 -11.06 2.72 5.74
N TYR A 85 -10.62 3.51 4.77
CA TYR A 85 -10.15 4.87 5.05
C TYR A 85 -11.29 5.67 5.62
N ASN A 86 -11.02 6.32 6.75
CA ASN A 86 -11.96 7.24 7.36
C ASN A 86 -11.78 8.63 6.72
N TYR A 87 -12.90 9.31 6.50
CA TYR A 87 -12.93 10.67 6.00
C TYR A 87 -13.65 11.54 7.01
N PHE A 88 -13.39 12.84 6.94
CA PHE A 88 -14.17 13.82 7.66
C PHE A 88 -15.61 13.84 7.10
N GLY A 89 -16.58 14.23 7.93
CA GLY A 89 -17.99 14.32 7.52
C GLY A 89 -18.19 15.25 6.33
N TYR A 90 -19.32 15.11 5.64
CA TYR A 90 -19.65 15.97 4.52
C TYR A 90 -19.86 17.42 4.98
N PRO A 91 -19.59 18.44 4.14
CA PRO A 91 -19.70 19.85 4.54
C PRO A 91 -21.05 20.24 5.16
N ASN A 92 -22.15 19.67 4.66
CA ASN A 92 -23.49 19.86 5.23
C ASN A 92 -23.63 19.23 6.62
N GLU A 93 -23.08 18.04 6.84
CA GLU A 93 -23.08 17.37 8.16
C GLU A 93 -22.25 18.14 9.18
N ILE A 94 -21.12 18.71 8.75
CA ILE A 94 -20.29 19.58 9.58
C ILE A 94 -21.08 20.83 9.97
N LEU A 95 -21.69 21.51 9.00
CA LEU A 95 -22.47 22.72 9.26
C LEU A 95 -23.66 22.45 10.19
N ASP A 96 -24.37 21.35 9.98
CA ASP A 96 -25.46 20.91 10.86
C ASP A 96 -24.97 20.62 12.27
N PHE A 97 -23.81 19.99 12.41
CA PHE A 97 -23.17 19.75 13.71
C PHE A 97 -22.81 21.07 14.40
N GLU A 98 -22.20 22.02 13.69
CA GLU A 98 -21.86 23.34 14.24
C GLU A 98 -23.11 24.09 14.72
N ASN A 99 -24.19 24.09 13.93
CA ASN A 99 -25.46 24.73 14.29
C ASN A 99 -26.07 24.11 15.54
N LYS A 100 -26.15 22.77 15.61
CA LYS A 100 -26.66 22.04 16.78
C LYS A 100 -25.82 22.31 18.03
N LEU A 101 -24.50 22.39 17.89
CA LEU A 101 -23.59 22.69 18.99
C LEU A 101 -23.78 24.14 19.49
N ASN A 102 -23.97 25.08 18.57
CA ASN A 102 -24.25 26.48 18.90
C ASN A 102 -25.57 26.61 19.66
N ASP A 103 -26.63 25.92 19.23
CA ASP A 103 -27.92 25.92 19.91
C ASP A 103 -27.83 25.29 21.30
N TYR A 104 -27.15 24.13 21.43
CA TYR A 104 -26.85 23.53 22.72
C TYR A 104 -26.09 24.51 23.66
N ASN A 105 -25.07 25.18 23.16
CA ASN A 105 -24.24 26.09 23.95
C ASN A 105 -24.97 27.36 24.42
N LYS A 106 -26.04 27.77 23.73
CA LYS A 106 -26.89 28.89 24.17
C LYS A 106 -27.66 28.54 25.44
N GLU A 107 -28.12 27.30 25.55
CA GLU A 107 -28.92 26.79 26.66
C GLU A 107 -28.06 26.21 27.80
N ALA A 108 -26.85 25.73 27.49
CA ALA A 108 -25.95 25.10 28.45
C ALA A 108 -25.28 26.10 29.40
N LYS A 109 -25.01 25.64 30.63
CA LYS A 109 -24.19 26.38 31.60
C LYS A 109 -22.78 26.57 31.05
N LYS A 110 -22.11 27.66 31.43
CA LYS A 110 -20.77 28.01 30.91
C LYS A 110 -19.74 26.88 31.08
N SER A 111 -19.84 26.09 32.16
CA SER A 111 -18.97 24.93 32.44
C SER A 111 -19.22 23.71 31.55
N GLU A 112 -20.40 23.63 30.92
CA GLU A 112 -20.84 22.50 30.09
C GLU A 112 -20.73 22.81 28.59
N ARG A 113 -20.43 24.06 28.24
CA ARG A 113 -20.27 24.47 26.84
C ARG A 113 -19.14 23.72 26.16
N VAL A 114 -19.43 23.22 24.97
CA VAL A 114 -18.47 22.47 24.15
C VAL A 114 -17.82 23.42 23.15
N ASN A 115 -16.50 23.33 23.03
CA ASN A 115 -15.74 24.07 22.04
C ASN A 115 -15.66 23.25 20.74
N VAL A 116 -16.24 23.78 19.66
CA VAL A 116 -16.27 23.11 18.34
C VAL A 116 -14.88 22.79 17.80
N GLU A 117 -13.91 23.69 18.01
CA GLU A 117 -12.54 23.49 17.57
C GLU A 117 -11.90 22.27 18.27
N ASN A 118 -12.23 22.03 19.54
CA ASN A 118 -11.75 20.86 20.26
C ASN A 118 -12.37 19.56 19.74
N GLU A 119 -13.64 19.57 19.34
CA GLU A 119 -14.28 18.40 18.72
C GLU A 119 -13.68 18.10 17.36
N PHE A 120 -13.44 19.13 16.53
CA PHE A 120 -12.73 18.94 15.26
C PHE A 120 -11.32 18.40 15.45
N LYS A 121 -10.57 18.90 16.45
CA LYS A 121 -9.24 18.34 16.79
C LYS A 121 -9.31 16.85 17.10
N LYS A 122 -10.25 16.43 17.96
CA LYS A 122 -10.43 15.01 18.30
C LYS A 122 -10.72 14.18 17.06
N GLU A 123 -11.58 14.68 16.18
CA GLU A 123 -11.99 13.95 15.00
C GLU A 123 -10.88 13.84 13.96
N PHE A 124 -10.12 14.92 13.72
CA PHE A 124 -8.92 14.86 12.89
C PHE A 124 -7.88 13.89 13.43
N VAL A 125 -7.65 13.87 14.76
CA VAL A 125 -6.74 12.91 15.40
C VAL A 125 -7.22 11.48 15.19
N ARG A 126 -8.50 11.21 15.41
CA ARG A 126 -9.11 9.88 15.25
C ARG A 126 -8.93 9.36 13.83
N ILE A 127 -9.32 10.15 12.84
CA ILE A 127 -9.25 9.80 11.43
C ILE A 127 -7.80 9.63 10.98
N SER A 128 -6.93 10.59 11.31
CA SER A 128 -5.51 10.55 10.93
C SER A 128 -4.79 9.35 11.53
N THR A 129 -5.07 9.00 12.79
CA THR A 129 -4.48 7.83 13.44
C THR A 129 -4.90 6.54 12.76
N SER A 130 -6.18 6.42 12.41
CA SER A 130 -6.69 5.24 11.70
C SER A 130 -6.06 5.12 10.31
N ASN A 131 -6.06 6.20 9.52
CA ASN A 131 -5.51 6.21 8.17
C ASN A 131 -3.99 6.00 8.17
N LYS A 132 -3.27 6.52 9.17
CA LYS A 132 -1.85 6.28 9.35
C LYS A 132 -1.53 4.80 9.53
N LYS A 133 -2.25 4.09 10.42
CA LYS A 133 -2.05 2.64 10.63
C LYS A 133 -2.26 1.85 9.34
N ILE A 134 -3.25 2.25 8.55
CA ILE A 134 -3.52 1.68 7.23
C ILE A 134 -2.34 1.94 6.29
N ASN A 135 -1.92 3.20 6.14
CA ASN A 135 -0.81 3.59 5.27
C ASN A 135 0.51 2.91 5.64
N ASP A 136 0.83 2.81 6.94
CA ASP A 136 2.05 2.17 7.41
C ASP A 136 2.05 0.67 7.02
N LYS A 137 0.94 -0.04 7.28
CA LYS A 137 0.80 -1.45 6.86
C LYS A 137 0.90 -1.63 5.34
N ARG A 138 0.32 -0.73 4.55
CA ARG A 138 0.41 -0.77 3.08
C ARG A 138 1.85 -0.56 2.61
N ALA A 139 2.54 0.42 3.21
CA ALA A 139 3.94 0.71 2.93
C ALA A 139 4.86 -0.49 3.23
N ASP A 140 4.64 -1.16 4.37
CA ASP A 140 5.41 -2.36 4.75
C ASP A 140 5.23 -3.49 3.73
N ASN A 141 3.97 -3.79 3.35
CA ASN A 141 3.70 -4.82 2.34
C ASN A 141 4.33 -4.46 1.00
N LEU A 142 4.29 -3.19 0.60
CA LEU A 142 4.92 -2.74 -0.64
C LEU A 142 6.45 -2.86 -0.57
N HIS A 143 7.05 -2.58 0.59
CA HIS A 143 8.48 -2.80 0.82
C HIS A 143 8.83 -4.29 0.65
N TYR A 144 8.08 -5.21 1.27
CA TYR A 144 8.32 -6.65 1.09
C TYR A 144 8.14 -7.10 -0.37
N CYS A 145 7.12 -6.57 -1.07
CA CYS A 145 6.94 -6.81 -2.51
C CYS A 145 8.18 -6.40 -3.32
N ARG A 146 8.71 -5.19 -3.08
CA ARG A 146 9.91 -4.68 -3.75
C ARG A 146 11.14 -5.53 -3.45
N SER A 147 11.31 -5.97 -2.20
CA SER A 147 12.40 -6.87 -1.82
C SER A 147 12.32 -8.21 -2.56
N CYS A 148 11.13 -8.81 -2.66
CA CYS A 148 10.93 -10.01 -3.49
C CYS A 148 11.24 -9.74 -4.97
N LEU A 149 10.84 -8.59 -5.51
CA LEU A 149 11.14 -8.23 -6.89
C LEU A 149 12.63 -8.12 -7.18
N VAL A 150 13.41 -7.49 -6.29
CA VAL A 150 14.87 -7.40 -6.45
C VAL A 150 15.49 -8.80 -6.49
N ILE A 151 15.06 -9.70 -5.61
CA ILE A 151 15.52 -11.10 -5.59
C ILE A 151 15.12 -11.82 -6.89
N ALA A 152 13.86 -11.68 -7.33
CA ALA A 152 13.36 -12.32 -8.54
C ALA A 152 14.12 -11.86 -9.80
N VAL A 153 14.35 -10.55 -9.94
CA VAL A 153 15.16 -9.99 -11.03
C VAL A 153 16.57 -10.55 -11.00
N SER A 154 17.19 -10.62 -9.81
CA SER A 154 18.55 -11.15 -9.66
C SER A 154 18.64 -12.62 -10.08
N ILE A 155 17.66 -13.44 -9.71
CA ILE A 155 17.57 -14.85 -10.13
C ILE A 155 17.37 -14.95 -11.64
N SER A 156 16.48 -14.14 -12.23
CA SER A 156 16.25 -14.14 -13.67
C SER A 156 17.49 -13.73 -14.46
N VAL A 157 18.24 -12.73 -13.99
CA VAL A 157 19.53 -12.34 -14.60
C VAL A 157 20.55 -13.48 -14.50
N ALA A 158 20.66 -14.13 -13.34
CA ALA A 158 21.56 -15.28 -13.18
C ALA A 158 21.20 -16.41 -14.15
N LEU A 159 19.91 -16.75 -14.30
CA LEU A 159 19.44 -17.75 -15.25
C LEU A 159 19.81 -17.39 -16.70
N LEU A 160 19.66 -16.12 -17.09
CA LEU A 160 20.05 -15.64 -18.41
C LEU A 160 21.55 -15.76 -18.65
N ILE A 161 22.39 -15.40 -17.68
CA ILE A 161 23.85 -15.57 -17.78
C ILE A 161 24.21 -17.05 -17.96
N CYS A 162 23.62 -17.93 -17.14
CA CYS A 162 23.86 -19.37 -17.25
C CYS A 162 23.42 -19.94 -18.61
N LEU A 163 22.31 -19.45 -19.14
CA LEU A 163 21.83 -19.83 -20.47
C LEU A 163 22.84 -19.39 -21.55
N LEU A 164 23.28 -18.13 -21.50
CA LEU A 164 24.25 -17.58 -22.46
C LEU A 164 25.57 -18.36 -22.47
N ILE A 165 26.10 -18.70 -21.28
CA ILE A 165 27.32 -19.50 -21.14
C ILE A 165 27.14 -20.91 -21.73
N LYS A 166 25.94 -21.51 -21.62
CA LYS A 166 25.68 -22.84 -22.19
C LYS A 166 25.58 -22.81 -23.72
N THR A 167 25.15 -21.70 -24.31
CA THR A 167 24.99 -21.54 -25.76
C THR A 167 26.26 -21.06 -26.48
N LEU A 168 27.24 -20.52 -25.74
CA LEU A 168 28.59 -20.23 -26.25
C LEU A 168 29.43 -21.51 -26.31
#